data_AF-F9XXI9-F1
#
_entry.id   AF-F9XXI9-F1
#
_cell.length_a   1.000
_cell.length_b   1.000
_cell.length_c   1.000
_cell.angle_alpha   90.00
_cell.angle_beta   90.00
_cell.angle_gamma   90.00
#
_symmetry.space_group_name_H-M   'P 1'
#
loop_
_entity.id
_entity.type
_entity.pdbx_description
1 polymer ?
#
loop_
_entity_poly.entity_id
_entity_poly.type
_entity_poly.pdbx_seq_one_letter_code
_entity_poly.pdbx_strand_id
1 'polypeptide(L)'
;MSSMFDLQQMYNFARRNCTGSQERNPAQYQDQKRYLQQPPTRYNCQHEEYEIASPEFYRAIEAELPPVFTRQTASQVMGGLISAKTFSNLDALGQGPPVKAKIGPKVAYERESFMRWLRQRLR
;
A
#
# COMPACT_ATOMS: atom_id res chain seq x y z
N MET A 1 -30.59 36.51 -31.65
CA MET A 1 -30.32 36.73 -30.21
C MET A 1 -30.95 35.57 -29.46
N SER A 2 -30.17 34.51 -29.23
CA SER A 2 -30.68 33.23 -28.74
C SER A 2 -31.22 33.33 -27.33
N SER A 3 -32.42 32.77 -27.16
CA SER A 3 -33.33 33.01 -26.06
C SER A 3 -32.85 32.39 -24.75
N MET A 4 -32.90 33.18 -23.69
CA MET A 4 -32.65 32.81 -22.28
C MET A 4 -33.56 31.67 -21.78
N PHE A 5 -34.59 31.28 -22.54
CA PHE A 5 -35.49 30.15 -22.25
C PHE A 5 -34.86 28.76 -22.51
N ASP A 6 -33.80 28.66 -23.31
CA ASP A 6 -33.21 27.37 -23.71
C ASP A 6 -32.19 26.84 -22.68
N LEU A 7 -31.48 27.74 -21.99
CA LEU A 7 -30.59 27.38 -20.88
C LEU A 7 -31.35 26.96 -19.62
N GLN A 8 -32.58 27.48 -19.43
CA GLN A 8 -33.45 27.06 -18.34
C GLN A 8 -33.97 25.63 -18.56
N GLN A 9 -34.22 25.23 -19.82
CA GLN A 9 -34.67 23.88 -20.16
C GLN A 9 -33.55 22.84 -20.03
N MET A 10 -32.33 23.18 -20.46
CA MET A 10 -31.17 22.29 -20.28
C MET A 10 -30.82 22.08 -18.80
N TYR A 11 -30.86 23.13 -17.98
CA TYR A 11 -30.56 23.04 -16.55
C TYR A 11 -31.60 22.23 -15.77
N ASN A 12 -32.86 22.18 -16.25
CA ASN A 12 -33.93 21.41 -15.64
C ASN A 12 -33.96 19.93 -16.05
N PHE A 13 -33.23 19.51 -17.10
CA PHE A 13 -33.10 18.10 -17.48
C PHE A 13 -32.08 17.35 -16.61
N ALA A 14 -30.96 18.00 -16.27
CA ALA A 14 -29.91 17.42 -15.42
C ALA A 14 -30.34 17.18 -13.96
N ARG A 15 -31.49 17.75 -13.53
CA ARG A 15 -31.99 17.68 -12.16
C ARG A 15 -33.06 16.60 -11.91
N ARG A 16 -33.55 15.91 -12.94
CA ARG A 16 -34.72 15.02 -12.80
C ARG A 16 -34.41 13.53 -12.56
N ASN A 17 -33.15 13.08 -12.65
CA ASN A 17 -32.83 11.64 -12.58
C ASN A 17 -31.87 11.20 -11.46
N CYS A 18 -31.68 11.98 -10.40
CA CYS A 18 -31.01 11.47 -9.18
C CYS A 18 -31.75 11.98 -7.94
N THR A 19 -33.00 11.58 -7.79
CA THR A 19 -33.72 11.58 -6.52
C THR A 19 -33.09 10.52 -5.61
N GLY A 20 -32.29 11.01 -4.67
CA GLY A 20 -31.76 10.26 -3.55
C GLY A 20 -31.53 11.20 -2.38
N SER A 21 -32.51 12.03 -2.06
CA SER A 21 -32.55 12.75 -0.78
C SER A 21 -32.67 11.71 0.33
N GLN A 22 -31.56 11.15 0.78
CA GLN A 22 -31.53 10.54 2.11
C GLN A 22 -31.72 11.68 3.10
N GLU A 23 -32.92 11.77 3.66
CA GLU A 23 -33.15 12.46 4.92
C GLU A 23 -32.04 12.04 5.89
N ARG A 24 -31.21 13.01 6.30
CA ARG A 24 -30.18 12.77 7.31
C ARG A 24 -30.89 12.40 8.60
N ASN A 25 -30.95 11.10 8.86
CA ASN A 25 -31.55 10.54 10.05
C ASN A 25 -30.82 11.12 11.28
N PRO A 26 -31.49 11.86 12.18
CA PRO A 26 -30.84 12.47 13.34
C PRO A 26 -30.18 11.44 14.28
N ALA A 27 -30.56 10.17 14.18
CA ALA A 27 -29.92 9.05 14.89
C ALA A 27 -28.47 8.81 14.45
N GLN A 28 -28.11 9.16 13.21
CA GLN A 28 -26.75 8.94 12.67
C GLN A 28 -25.72 9.85 13.34
N TYR A 29 -26.14 11.04 13.79
CA TYR A 29 -25.28 11.98 14.50
C TYR A 29 -25.08 11.59 15.98
N GLN A 30 -26.07 10.92 16.57
CA GLN A 30 -25.98 10.41 17.94
C GLN A 30 -25.04 9.21 18.04
N ASP A 31 -25.02 8.35 17.01
CA ASP A 31 -24.01 7.29 16.92
C ASP A 31 -22.60 7.90 16.77
N GLN A 32 -22.44 8.92 15.93
CA GLN A 32 -21.16 9.61 15.77
C GLN A 32 -20.61 10.19 17.09
N LYS A 33 -21.48 10.71 17.95
CA LYS A 33 -21.09 11.17 19.30
C LYS A 33 -20.75 10.04 20.26
N ARG A 34 -21.27 8.81 20.05
CA ARG A 34 -20.92 7.63 20.83
C ARG A 34 -19.51 7.12 20.50
N TYR A 35 -19.06 7.23 19.24
CA TYR A 35 -17.68 6.89 18.85
C TYR A 35 -16.63 7.84 19.44
N LEU A 36 -17.00 9.12 19.64
CA LEU A 36 -16.11 10.12 20.24
C LEU A 36 -16.07 10.08 21.78
N GLN A 37 -16.95 9.30 22.43
CA GLN A 37 -17.05 9.15 23.88
C GLN A 37 -16.53 7.80 24.39
N GLN A 38 -16.03 6.94 23.50
CA GLN A 38 -15.26 5.79 23.96
C GLN A 38 -13.97 6.36 24.59
N PRO A 39 -13.68 6.14 25.89
CA PRO A 39 -12.33 6.40 26.37
C PRO A 39 -11.40 5.62 25.44
N PRO A 40 -10.26 6.20 24.99
CA PRO A 40 -9.34 5.45 24.15
C PRO A 40 -9.13 4.14 24.88
N THR A 41 -9.56 3.04 24.27
CA THR A 41 -9.30 1.73 24.85
C THR A 41 -7.81 1.74 25.01
N ARG A 42 -7.38 1.81 26.28
CA ARG A 42 -5.99 1.71 26.65
C ARG A 42 -5.71 0.24 26.34
N TYR A 43 -5.50 -0.04 25.06
CA TYR A 43 -4.83 -1.25 24.67
C TYR A 43 -3.59 -1.21 25.55
N ASN A 44 -3.51 -2.20 26.43
CA ASN A 44 -2.29 -2.55 27.09
C ASN A 44 -1.38 -3.08 25.96
N CYS A 45 -1.01 -2.20 25.03
CA CYS A 45 0.00 -2.43 24.04
C CYS A 45 1.27 -2.33 24.85
N GLN A 46 1.71 -3.49 25.32
CA GLN A 46 3.12 -3.72 25.55
C GLN A 46 3.82 -3.07 24.34
N HIS A 47 4.55 -1.99 24.58
CA HIS A 47 5.49 -1.48 23.61
C HIS A 47 6.50 -2.62 23.44
N GLU A 48 6.22 -3.54 22.52
CA GLU A 48 7.23 -4.41 21.95
C GLU A 48 8.11 -3.47 21.13
N GLU A 49 9.17 -3.01 21.78
CA GLU A 49 10.29 -2.37 21.11
C GLU A 49 10.77 -3.37 20.06
N TYR A 50 10.42 -3.14 18.80
CA TYR A 50 10.86 -3.99 17.71
C TYR A 50 12.35 -3.70 17.52
N GLU A 51 13.20 -4.52 18.13
CA GLU A 51 14.63 -4.47 17.90
C GLU A 51 14.90 -4.67 16.40
N ILE A 52 15.77 -3.83 15.85
CA ILE A 52 16.26 -3.90 14.47
C ILE A 52 16.65 -5.36 14.17
N ALA A 53 16.34 -5.84 12.96
CA ALA A 53 16.57 -7.22 12.58
C ALA A 53 18.00 -7.67 12.92
N SER A 54 18.12 -8.81 13.61
CA SER A 54 19.40 -9.32 14.11
C SER A 54 20.38 -9.60 12.97
N PRO A 55 21.71 -9.53 13.18
CA PRO A 55 22.68 -9.88 12.15
C PRO A 55 22.49 -11.30 11.59
N GLU A 56 22.04 -12.24 12.43
CA GLU A 56 21.74 -13.62 12.03
C GLU A 56 20.54 -13.71 11.09
N PHE A 57 19.54 -12.83 11.23
CA PHE A 57 18.42 -12.75 10.30
C PHE A 57 18.90 -12.46 8.87
N TYR A 58 19.81 -11.49 8.70
CA TYR A 58 20.35 -11.18 7.38
C TYR A 58 21.23 -12.30 6.84
N ARG A 59 21.98 -13.00 7.69
CA ARG A 59 22.80 -14.15 7.30
C ARG A 59 21.95 -15.32 6.81
N ALA A 60 20.83 -15.60 7.48
CA ALA A 60 19.90 -16.64 7.06
C ALA A 60 19.31 -16.35 5.67
N ILE A 61 18.88 -15.11 5.43
CA ILE A 61 18.38 -14.70 4.10
C ILE A 61 19.49 -14.81 3.05
N GLU A 62 20.71 -14.38 3.37
CA GLU A 62 21.83 -14.42 2.43
C GLU A 62 22.24 -15.85 2.04
N ALA A 63 22.05 -16.82 2.94
CA ALA A 63 22.32 -18.24 2.69
C ALA A 63 21.29 -18.89 1.75
N GLU A 64 20.02 -18.50 1.88
CA GLU A 64 18.92 -19.02 1.05
C GLU A 64 18.86 -18.36 -0.34
N LEU A 65 19.39 -17.15 -0.49
CA LEU A 65 19.37 -16.44 -1.78
C LEU A 65 20.47 -16.94 -2.72
N PRO A 66 20.14 -17.38 -3.94
CA PRO A 66 21.16 -17.67 -4.95
C PRO A 66 21.82 -16.36 -5.42
N PRO A 67 22.98 -16.43 -6.13
CA PRO A 67 23.71 -15.24 -6.57
C PRO A 67 22.87 -14.25 -7.40
N VAL A 68 22.00 -14.79 -8.26
CA VAL A 68 21.04 -14.03 -9.07
C VAL A 68 19.67 -14.72 -8.96
N PHE A 69 18.62 -13.96 -8.67
CA PHE A 69 17.27 -14.49 -8.49
C PHE A 69 16.19 -13.57 -9.03
N THR A 70 14.98 -14.10 -9.19
CA THR A 70 13.83 -13.34 -9.68
C THR A 70 13.02 -12.70 -8.55
N ARG A 71 12.14 -11.74 -8.87
CA ARG A 71 11.18 -11.16 -7.91
C ARG A 71 10.33 -12.20 -7.16
N GLN A 72 9.97 -13.30 -7.83
CA GLN A 72 9.17 -14.37 -7.22
C GLN A 72 9.98 -15.13 -6.17
N THR A 73 11.21 -15.50 -6.53
CA THR A 73 12.16 -16.13 -5.60
C THR A 73 12.44 -15.22 -4.41
N ALA A 74 12.64 -13.91 -4.62
CA ALA A 74 12.82 -12.93 -3.55
C ALA A 74 11.64 -12.95 -2.55
N SER A 75 10.42 -12.97 -3.09
CA SER A 75 9.20 -13.03 -2.29
C SER A 75 9.09 -14.34 -1.51
N GLN A 76 9.46 -15.47 -2.11
CA GLN A 76 9.44 -16.78 -1.47
C GLN A 76 10.47 -16.90 -0.35
N VAL A 77 11.71 -16.49 -0.58
CA VAL A 77 12.79 -16.55 0.43
C VAL A 77 12.48 -15.66 1.62
N MET A 78 11.81 -14.53 1.39
CA MET A 78 11.34 -13.65 2.46
C MET A 78 10.05 -14.13 3.15
N GLY A 79 9.64 -15.38 2.92
CA GLY A 79 8.44 -15.97 3.54
C GLY A 79 7.13 -15.26 3.15
N GLY A 80 7.10 -14.56 2.02
CA GLY A 80 5.94 -13.77 1.59
C GLY A 80 5.82 -12.38 2.24
N LEU A 81 6.81 -11.93 3.03
CA LEU A 81 6.80 -10.60 3.67
C LEU A 81 6.62 -9.47 2.65
N ILE A 82 7.26 -9.60 1.49
CA ILE A 82 7.10 -8.70 0.35
C ILE A 82 6.69 -9.51 -0.87
N SER A 83 5.52 -9.21 -1.42
CA SER A 83 5.02 -9.89 -2.63
C SER A 83 5.82 -9.50 -3.87
N ALA A 84 5.86 -10.38 -4.89
CA ALA A 84 6.46 -10.05 -6.19
C ALA A 84 5.82 -8.83 -6.86
N LYS A 85 4.52 -8.58 -6.62
CA LYS A 85 3.83 -7.37 -7.08
C LYS A 85 4.37 -6.11 -6.40
N THR A 86 4.59 -6.17 -5.09
CA THR A 86 5.20 -5.08 -4.33
C THR A 86 6.60 -4.77 -4.86
N PHE A 87 7.42 -5.79 -5.14
CA PHE A 87 8.72 -5.59 -5.79
C PHE A 87 8.60 -4.89 -7.15
N SER A 88 7.62 -5.26 -7.97
CA SER A 88 7.38 -4.57 -9.25
C SER A 88 7.00 -3.10 -9.07
N ASN A 89 6.19 -2.78 -8.04
CA ASN A 89 5.84 -1.39 -7.74
C ASN A 89 7.06 -0.60 -7.26
N LEU A 90 7.87 -1.19 -6.38
CA LEU A 90 9.11 -0.59 -5.87
C LEU A 90 10.10 -0.32 -7.01
N ASP A 91 10.21 -1.25 -7.96
CA ASP A 91 11.03 -1.06 -9.15
C ASP A 91 10.54 0.09 -10.04
N ALA A 92 9.22 0.24 -10.18
CA ALA A 92 8.61 1.33 -10.95
C ALA A 92 8.80 2.68 -10.25
N LEU A 93 8.80 2.70 -8.92
CA LEU A 93 9.08 3.88 -8.10
C LEU A 93 10.57 4.22 -7.98
N GLY A 94 11.47 3.37 -8.52
CA GLY A 94 12.91 3.53 -8.34
C GLY A 94 13.40 3.28 -6.90
N GLN A 95 12.54 2.70 -6.05
CA GLN A 95 12.83 2.37 -4.64
C GLN A 95 13.19 0.89 -4.44
N GLY A 96 13.34 0.13 -5.53
CA GLY A 96 13.78 -1.26 -5.50
C GLY A 96 15.31 -1.40 -5.41
N PRO A 97 15.81 -2.65 -5.47
CA PRO A 97 17.24 -2.92 -5.52
C PRO A 97 17.93 -2.18 -6.69
N PRO A 98 19.13 -1.59 -6.46
CA PRO A 98 19.79 -0.75 -7.45
C PRO A 98 20.30 -1.55 -8.66
N VAL A 99 20.96 -2.68 -8.41
CA VAL A 99 21.42 -3.59 -9.48
C VAL A 99 20.31 -4.58 -9.82
N LYS A 100 19.82 -4.49 -11.07
CA LYS A 100 18.81 -5.37 -11.63
C LYS A 100 19.10 -5.67 -13.10
N ALA A 101 18.85 -6.91 -13.49
CA ALA A 101 18.95 -7.37 -14.87
C ALA A 101 17.55 -7.70 -15.40
N LYS A 102 17.25 -7.31 -16.63
CA LYS A 102 15.99 -7.64 -17.30
C LYS A 102 16.25 -8.68 -18.38
N ILE A 103 15.56 -9.81 -18.30
CA ILE A 103 15.61 -10.89 -19.29
C ILE A 103 14.18 -11.13 -19.76
N GLY A 104 13.85 -10.58 -20.94
CA GLY A 104 12.49 -10.59 -21.48
C GLY A 104 11.49 -9.91 -20.53
N PRO A 105 10.41 -10.60 -20.10
CA PRO A 105 9.45 -10.05 -19.14
C PRO A 105 9.89 -10.18 -17.68
N LYS A 106 10.96 -10.95 -17.40
CA LYS A 106 11.43 -11.21 -16.03
C LYS A 106 12.50 -10.21 -15.63
N VAL A 107 12.49 -9.84 -14.35
CA VAL A 107 13.54 -9.03 -13.73
C VAL A 107 14.20 -9.85 -12.64
N ALA A 108 15.52 -9.85 -12.68
CA ALA A 108 16.38 -10.51 -11.73
C ALA A 108 17.17 -9.48 -10.93
N TYR A 109 17.46 -9.82 -9.68
CA TYR A 109 18.28 -9.06 -8.77
C TYR A 109 19.57 -9.82 -8.47
N GLU A 110 20.61 -9.06 -8.21
CA GLU A 110 21.85 -9.56 -7.63
C GLU A 110 21.70 -9.62 -6.10
N ARG A 111 22.24 -10.69 -5.50
CA ARG A 111 22.21 -10.93 -4.05
C ARG A 111 22.78 -9.78 -3.22
N GLU A 112 23.97 -9.30 -3.52
CA GLU A 112 24.63 -8.27 -2.71
C GLU A 112 23.89 -6.93 -2.74
N SER A 113 23.48 -6.52 -3.94
CA SER A 113 22.65 -5.34 -4.17
C SER A 113 21.32 -5.42 -3.42
N PHE A 114 20.66 -6.58 -3.47
CA PHE A 114 19.41 -6.81 -2.75
C PHE A 114 19.58 -6.73 -1.23
N MET A 115 20.62 -7.37 -0.67
CA MET A 115 20.88 -7.32 0.77
C MET A 115 21.18 -5.90 1.27
N ARG A 116 21.93 -5.11 0.47
CA ARG A 116 22.18 -3.70 0.78
C ARG A 116 20.89 -2.90 0.83
N TRP A 117 20.01 -3.09 -0.15
CA TRP A 117 18.69 -2.47 -0.21
C TRP A 117 17.80 -2.89 0.98
N LEU A 118 17.79 -4.19 1.32
CA LEU A 118 16.97 -4.73 2.40
C LEU A 118 17.36 -4.15 3.76
N ARG A 119 18.67 -4.01 4.03
CA ARG A 119 19.20 -3.37 5.25
C ARG A 119 18.80 -1.90 5.38
N GLN A 120 18.63 -1.20 4.27
CA GLN A 120 18.16 0.20 4.29
C GLN A 120 16.67 0.29 4.56
N ARG A 121 15.90 -0.70 4.12
CA ARG A 121 14.45 -0.71 4.22
C ARG A 121 13.90 -1.18 5.57
N LEU A 122 14.60 -2.07 6.25
CA LEU A 122 14.23 -2.59 7.58
C LEU A 122 14.81 -1.75 8.74
N ARG A 123 15.04 -0.45 8.50
CA ARG A 123 15.54 0.51 9.51
C ARG A 123 14.43 1.09 10.36
#